data_AF-A0A8K0PFI6-F1
#
_entry.id   AF-A0A8K0PFI6-F1
#
_cell.length_a   1.000
_cell.length_b   1.000
_cell.length_c   1.000
_cell.angle_alpha   90.00
_cell.angle_beta   90.00
_cell.angle_gamma   90.00
#
_symmetry.space_group_name_H-M   'P 1'
#
loop_
_entity.id
_entity.type
_entity.pdbx_description
1 polymer ?
#
loop_
_entity_poly.entity_id
_entity_poly.type
_entity_poly.pdbx_seq_one_letter_code
_entity_poly.pdbx_strand_id
1 'polypeptide(L)'
;MSASTPPSTPHTLTTNPSLHRIRLHLTTPYPPVHDLGTLSQLPNEIITQIILHTDLLTISRLRRTNRHLLDLVNTTPPFTFLLTTHPTILRALYATRSAQHHTLASLASALFHPHQCRHPLPDPASSPPSASDDPSSPCPNPPSYLYLPLLLPLCPTCLQSPSYLPIGPITAARNFGLPARIVDTLPHLFTVPGTYGPQGTFEAKVRRLVDVGPARDAAVQYHGSLARMQRFVNHDRDLRWGFEVGQGGEEEGRRWVGVCELREG
;
A
#
# COMPACT_ATOMS: atom_id res chain seq x y z
N MET A 1 2.81 3.71 42.55
CA MET A 1 2.19 2.66 41.71
C MET A 1 1.57 3.38 40.52
N SER A 2 2.35 3.58 39.46
CA SER A 2 1.86 4.26 38.26
C SER A 2 1.01 3.26 37.48
N ALA A 3 -0.29 3.54 37.38
CA ALA A 3 -1.21 2.77 36.55
C ALA A 3 -0.76 2.93 35.09
N SER A 4 -0.13 1.89 34.51
CA SER A 4 0.12 1.84 33.08
C SER A 4 -1.23 1.67 32.39
N THR A 5 -1.71 2.74 31.78
CA THR A 5 -2.81 2.67 30.82
C THR A 5 -2.44 1.62 29.77
N PRO A 6 -3.32 0.65 29.43
CA PRO A 6 -3.02 -0.31 28.37
C PRO A 6 -2.67 0.46 27.09
N PRO A 7 -1.68 -0.01 26.30
CA PRO A 7 -1.33 0.67 25.06
C PRO A 7 -2.57 0.68 24.15
N SER A 8 -3.09 1.87 23.85
CA SER A 8 -4.21 2.04 22.94
C SER A 8 -3.80 1.54 21.55
N THR A 9 -4.59 0.65 20.95
CA THR A 9 -4.35 0.24 19.56
C THR A 9 -4.41 1.48 18.67
N PRO A 10 -3.40 1.68 17.80
CA PRO A 10 -3.34 2.88 16.99
C PRO A 10 -4.50 2.94 16.01
N HIS A 11 -4.97 4.15 15.70
CA HIS A 11 -6.01 4.33 14.70
C HIS A 11 -5.44 4.03 13.30
N THR A 12 -5.93 2.95 12.68
CA THR A 12 -5.52 2.50 11.35
C THR A 12 -6.70 2.57 10.37
N LEU A 13 -6.45 2.30 9.08
CA LEU A 13 -7.53 2.15 8.11
C LEU A 13 -8.55 1.09 8.54
N THR A 14 -8.13 0.03 9.23
CA THR A 14 -9.04 -1.02 9.73
C THR A 14 -10.11 -0.46 10.67
N THR A 15 -9.78 0.57 11.44
CA THR A 15 -10.69 1.25 12.37
C THR A 15 -11.49 2.39 11.72
N ASN A 16 -11.21 2.74 10.46
CA ASN A 16 -11.85 3.88 9.81
C ASN A 16 -13.28 3.54 9.33
N PRO A 17 -14.33 4.19 9.87
CA PRO A 17 -15.72 3.88 9.53
C PRO A 17 -16.09 4.20 8.08
N SER A 18 -15.34 5.09 7.41
CA SER A 18 -15.55 5.45 6.01
C SER A 18 -15.41 4.25 5.06
N LEU A 19 -14.63 3.22 5.45
CA LEU A 19 -14.44 2.03 4.63
C LEU A 19 -15.73 1.22 4.44
N HIS A 20 -16.61 1.15 5.45
CA HIS A 20 -17.83 0.34 5.39
C HIS A 20 -18.81 0.78 4.29
N ARG A 21 -18.68 2.01 3.79
CA ARG A 21 -19.47 2.53 2.67
C ARG A 21 -19.12 1.86 1.34
N ILE A 22 -17.96 1.21 1.25
CA ILE A 22 -17.50 0.54 0.03
C ILE A 22 -18.11 -0.85 -0.06
N ARG A 23 -18.94 -1.03 -1.10
CA ARG A 23 -19.57 -2.32 -1.42
C ARG A 23 -18.60 -3.22 -2.19
N LEU A 24 -18.30 -4.39 -1.63
CA LEU A 24 -17.43 -5.40 -2.23
C LEU A 24 -18.21 -6.54 -2.91
N HIS A 25 -19.33 -6.95 -2.27
CA HIS A 25 -20.18 -8.00 -2.78
C HIS A 25 -21.00 -7.45 -3.95
N LEU A 26 -20.61 -7.87 -5.14
CA LEU A 26 -21.43 -7.79 -6.33
C LEU A 26 -22.00 -9.18 -6.50
N THR A 27 -23.31 -9.30 -6.38
CA THR A 27 -24.07 -10.49 -6.70
C THR A 27 -25.16 -10.11 -7.69
N THR A 28 -25.57 -11.08 -8.49
CA THR A 28 -26.72 -10.93 -9.37
C THR A 28 -27.65 -12.11 -9.10
N PRO A 29 -28.96 -11.88 -8.94
CA PRO A 29 -29.92 -12.96 -8.72
C PRO A 29 -30.18 -13.78 -9.99
N TYR A 30 -29.64 -13.35 -11.14
CA TYR A 30 -29.89 -13.96 -12.43
C TYR A 30 -28.64 -14.70 -12.92
N PRO A 31 -28.79 -15.92 -13.48
CA PRO A 31 -27.67 -16.63 -14.05
C PRO A 31 -27.07 -15.86 -15.25
N PRO A 32 -25.78 -16.10 -15.58
CA PRO A 32 -25.19 -15.55 -16.78
C PRO A 32 -25.89 -16.12 -18.02
N VAL A 33 -26.44 -15.23 -18.86
CA VAL A 33 -27.11 -15.60 -20.12
C VAL A 33 -26.13 -15.54 -21.31
N HIS A 34 -25.11 -14.69 -21.20
CA HIS A 34 -24.09 -14.51 -22.22
C HIS A 34 -22.79 -15.16 -21.78
N ASP A 35 -22.06 -15.71 -22.75
CA ASP A 35 -20.71 -16.22 -22.55
C ASP A 35 -19.71 -15.06 -22.41
N LEU A 36 -18.42 -15.38 -22.49
CA LEU A 36 -17.35 -14.39 -22.41
C LEU A 36 -17.03 -13.71 -23.76
N GLY A 37 -17.87 -13.90 -24.79
CA GLY A 37 -17.58 -13.43 -26.15
C GLY A 37 -16.29 -14.07 -26.69
N THR A 38 -15.40 -13.28 -27.30
CA THR A 38 -14.12 -13.81 -27.84
C THR A 38 -13.24 -14.49 -26.78
N LEU A 39 -13.38 -14.14 -25.50
CA LEU A 39 -12.66 -14.78 -24.41
C LEU A 39 -13.15 -16.20 -24.12
N SER A 40 -14.35 -16.60 -24.60
CA SER A 40 -14.85 -17.98 -24.46
C SER A 40 -14.04 -18.99 -25.28
N GLN A 41 -13.17 -18.52 -26.18
CA GLN A 41 -12.22 -19.35 -26.91
C GLN A 41 -11.04 -19.81 -26.04
N LEU A 42 -10.80 -19.14 -24.90
CA LEU A 42 -9.73 -19.50 -23.99
C LEU A 42 -10.21 -20.58 -23.01
N PRO A 43 -9.36 -21.56 -22.65
CA PRO A 43 -9.65 -22.47 -21.55
C PRO A 43 -9.86 -21.71 -20.24
N ASN A 44 -10.72 -22.24 -19.36
CA ASN A 44 -11.04 -21.62 -18.08
C ASN A 44 -9.78 -21.40 -17.22
N GLU A 45 -8.80 -22.29 -17.31
CA GLU A 45 -7.52 -22.20 -16.62
C GLU A 45 -6.78 -20.92 -17.03
N ILE A 46 -6.78 -20.59 -18.31
CA ILE A 46 -6.15 -19.37 -18.84
C ILE A 46 -6.89 -18.13 -18.34
N ILE A 47 -8.23 -18.17 -18.32
CA ILE A 47 -9.03 -17.06 -17.80
C ILE A 47 -8.75 -16.85 -16.31
N THR A 48 -8.66 -17.93 -15.51
CA THR A 48 -8.29 -17.84 -14.10
C THR A 48 -6.88 -17.27 -13.92
N GLN A 49 -5.90 -17.66 -14.73
CA GLN A 49 -4.55 -17.08 -14.69
C GLN A 49 -4.56 -15.58 -15.03
N ILE A 50 -5.33 -15.17 -16.03
CA ILE A 50 -5.52 -13.75 -16.36
C ILE A 50 -6.08 -13.00 -15.14
N ILE A 51 -7.12 -13.54 -14.49
CA ILE A 51 -7.72 -12.93 -13.29
C ILE A 51 -6.67 -12.80 -12.18
N LEU A 52 -5.83 -13.82 -11.94
CA LEU A 52 -4.79 -13.78 -10.89
C LEU A 52 -3.73 -12.69 -11.13
N HIS A 53 -3.36 -12.45 -12.39
CA HIS A 53 -2.32 -11.48 -12.76
C HIS A 53 -2.87 -10.10 -13.15
N THR A 54 -4.18 -9.89 -13.06
CA THR A 54 -4.81 -8.58 -13.30
C THR A 54 -4.87 -7.76 -12.01
N ASP A 55 -4.78 -6.43 -12.12
CA ASP A 55 -4.91 -5.53 -10.97
C ASP A 55 -6.32 -5.54 -10.39
N LEU A 56 -6.44 -5.33 -9.08
CA LEU A 56 -7.70 -5.42 -8.36
C LEU A 56 -8.74 -4.39 -8.84
N LEU A 57 -8.32 -3.21 -9.29
CA LEU A 57 -9.23 -2.21 -9.85
C LEU A 57 -9.84 -2.71 -11.17
N THR A 58 -9.02 -3.27 -12.06
CA THR A 58 -9.47 -3.87 -13.31
C THR A 58 -10.37 -5.08 -13.06
N ILE A 59 -10.03 -5.95 -12.10
CA ILE A 59 -10.92 -7.07 -11.68
C ILE A 59 -12.28 -6.55 -11.23
N SER A 60 -12.33 -5.49 -10.41
CA SER A 60 -13.58 -4.87 -9.96
C SER A 60 -14.41 -4.31 -11.12
N ARG A 61 -13.75 -3.78 -12.17
CA ARG A 61 -14.40 -3.32 -13.39
C ARG A 61 -14.92 -4.49 -14.23
N LEU A 62 -14.13 -5.55 -14.43
CA LEU A 62 -14.52 -6.75 -15.17
C LEU A 62 -15.77 -7.42 -14.56
N ARG A 63 -15.85 -7.48 -13.23
CA ARG A 63 -17.05 -7.94 -12.50
C ARG A 63 -18.33 -7.17 -12.83
N ARG A 64 -18.23 -5.96 -13.37
CA ARG A 64 -19.38 -5.10 -13.69
C ARG A 64 -19.78 -5.14 -15.16
N THR A 65 -18.92 -5.65 -16.05
CA THR A 65 -19.17 -5.65 -17.49
C THR A 65 -19.90 -6.90 -17.97
N ASN A 66 -19.68 -8.05 -17.34
CA ASN A 66 -20.30 -9.32 -17.73
C ASN A 66 -20.64 -10.17 -16.49
N ARG A 67 -21.85 -10.73 -16.43
CA ARG A 67 -22.30 -11.60 -15.33
C ARG A 67 -21.51 -12.92 -15.25
N HIS A 68 -21.04 -13.44 -16.39
CA HIS A 68 -20.19 -14.62 -16.43
C HIS A 68 -18.79 -14.32 -15.86
N LEU A 69 -18.22 -13.13 -16.15
CA LEU A 69 -16.98 -12.67 -15.50
C LEU A 69 -17.18 -12.42 -14.01
N LEU A 70 -18.32 -11.85 -13.62
CA LEU A 70 -18.68 -11.68 -12.22
C LEU A 70 -18.65 -13.02 -11.48
N ASP A 71 -19.29 -14.04 -12.05
CA ASP A 71 -19.36 -15.38 -11.47
C ASP A 71 -17.98 -16.05 -11.40
N LEU A 72 -17.21 -16.03 -12.50
CA LEU A 72 -15.85 -16.58 -12.53
C LEU A 72 -14.92 -15.91 -11.50
N VAL A 73 -14.96 -14.58 -11.39
CA VAL A 73 -14.14 -13.89 -10.39
C VAL A 73 -14.62 -14.21 -8.97
N ASN A 74 -15.92 -14.26 -8.72
CA ASN A 74 -16.47 -14.58 -7.40
C ASN A 74 -16.23 -16.04 -6.99
N THR A 75 -16.03 -16.96 -7.94
CA THR A 75 -15.70 -18.38 -7.72
C THR A 75 -14.19 -18.66 -7.74
N THR A 76 -13.36 -17.69 -8.14
CA THR A 76 -11.90 -17.81 -8.13
C THR A 76 -11.39 -17.88 -6.67
N PRO A 77 -10.76 -18.99 -6.22
CA PRO A 77 -10.55 -19.25 -4.81
C PRO A 77 -9.79 -18.14 -4.04
N PRO A 78 -8.69 -17.55 -4.57
CA PRO A 78 -8.03 -16.44 -3.90
C PRO A 78 -8.94 -15.24 -3.68
N PHE A 79 -9.80 -14.90 -4.65
CA PHE A 79 -10.71 -13.77 -4.52
C PHE A 79 -11.85 -14.07 -3.54
N THR A 80 -12.42 -15.27 -3.61
CA THR A 80 -13.46 -15.73 -2.67
C THR A 80 -12.95 -15.68 -1.23
N PHE A 81 -11.74 -16.19 -0.98
CA PHE A 81 -11.12 -16.13 0.34
C PHE A 81 -10.96 -14.68 0.82
N LEU A 82 -10.41 -13.79 -0.01
CA LEU A 82 -10.21 -12.39 0.38
C LEU A 82 -11.53 -11.67 0.70
N LEU A 83 -12.60 -11.99 -0.01
CA LEU A 83 -13.94 -11.45 0.28
C LEU A 83 -14.49 -11.93 1.63
N THR A 84 -14.16 -13.15 2.06
CA THR A 84 -14.67 -13.72 3.31
C THR A 84 -13.79 -13.38 4.50
N THR A 85 -12.47 -13.46 4.37
CA THR A 85 -11.53 -13.32 5.50
C THR A 85 -10.97 -11.91 5.67
N HIS A 86 -10.73 -11.19 4.58
CA HIS A 86 -10.10 -9.86 4.61
C HIS A 86 -10.89 -8.76 3.87
N PRO A 87 -12.22 -8.64 4.07
CA PRO A 87 -13.03 -7.65 3.35
C PRO A 87 -12.63 -6.21 3.70
N THR A 88 -12.12 -5.94 4.90
CA THR A 88 -11.68 -4.58 5.28
C THR A 88 -10.44 -4.16 4.51
N ILE A 89 -9.49 -5.07 4.25
CA ILE A 89 -8.28 -4.79 3.45
C ILE A 89 -8.67 -4.49 2.01
N LEU A 90 -9.57 -5.31 1.42
CA LEU A 90 -10.10 -5.02 0.08
C LEU A 90 -10.79 -3.66 0.01
N ARG A 91 -11.64 -3.31 1.00
CA ARG A 91 -12.25 -1.97 1.07
C ARG A 91 -11.19 -0.88 1.14
N ALA A 92 -10.17 -1.06 1.97
CA ALA A 92 -9.09 -0.10 2.12
C ALA A 92 -8.32 0.13 0.82
N LEU A 93 -7.99 -0.93 0.08
CA LEU A 93 -7.32 -0.83 -1.23
C LEU A 93 -8.16 -0.07 -2.26
N TYR A 94 -9.48 -0.28 -2.28
CA TYR A 94 -10.37 0.49 -3.16
C TYR A 94 -10.57 1.94 -2.69
N ALA A 95 -10.70 2.16 -1.37
CA ALA A 95 -10.89 3.49 -0.77
C ALA A 95 -9.71 4.42 -1.07
N THR A 96 -8.51 3.87 -0.88
CA THR A 96 -7.25 4.55 -1.08
C THR A 96 -6.80 4.57 -2.54
N ARG A 97 -7.55 3.90 -3.44
CA ARG A 97 -7.23 3.73 -4.86
C ARG A 97 -5.87 3.08 -5.13
N SER A 98 -5.27 2.40 -4.16
CA SER A 98 -4.05 1.63 -4.38
C SER A 98 -4.30 0.31 -5.11
N ALA A 99 -5.56 -0.14 -5.20
CA ALA A 99 -5.96 -1.36 -5.90
C ALA A 99 -5.45 -1.49 -7.35
N GLN A 100 -5.14 -0.39 -8.03
CA GLN A 100 -4.60 -0.39 -9.40
C GLN A 100 -3.12 -0.83 -9.48
N HIS A 101 -2.40 -0.81 -8.35
CA HIS A 101 -0.97 -1.14 -8.28
C HIS A 101 -0.73 -2.59 -7.86
N HIS A 102 -1.79 -3.36 -7.64
CA HIS A 102 -1.71 -4.67 -7.02
C HIS A 102 -2.54 -5.68 -7.77
N THR A 103 -1.92 -6.80 -8.12
CA THR A 103 -2.60 -7.95 -8.69
C THR A 103 -3.28 -8.78 -7.61
N LEU A 104 -4.28 -9.58 -8.00
CA LEU A 104 -4.92 -10.52 -7.08
C LEU A 104 -3.89 -11.50 -6.48
N ALA A 105 -2.98 -12.02 -7.29
CA ALA A 105 -1.92 -12.92 -6.84
C ALA A 105 -0.99 -12.25 -5.81
N SER A 106 -0.61 -10.98 -6.01
CA SER A 106 0.25 -10.26 -5.06
C SER A 106 -0.42 -10.06 -3.70
N LEU A 107 -1.71 -9.71 -3.68
CA LEU A 107 -2.48 -9.55 -2.45
C LEU A 107 -2.69 -10.89 -1.75
N ALA A 108 -3.07 -11.92 -2.51
CA ALA A 108 -3.22 -13.28 -2.01
C ALA A 108 -1.92 -13.78 -1.36
N SER A 109 -0.78 -13.60 -2.03
CA SER A 109 0.53 -13.97 -1.48
C SER A 109 0.86 -13.25 -0.19
N ALA A 110 0.56 -11.94 -0.10
CA ALA A 110 0.82 -11.14 1.10
C ALA A 110 -0.04 -11.55 2.31
N LEU A 111 -1.24 -12.06 2.06
CA LEU A 111 -2.22 -12.40 3.10
C LEU A 111 -2.28 -13.89 3.45
N PHE A 112 -1.95 -14.79 2.53
CA PHE A 112 -1.94 -16.24 2.78
C PHE A 112 -0.71 -16.71 3.54
N HIS A 113 0.40 -15.98 3.43
CA HIS A 113 1.64 -16.32 4.11
C HIS A 113 2.20 -15.10 4.85
N PRO A 114 1.48 -14.51 5.82
CA PRO A 114 1.93 -13.34 6.57
C PRO A 114 2.96 -13.74 7.65
N HIS A 115 3.85 -14.69 7.36
CA HIS A 115 4.74 -15.27 8.36
C HIS A 115 6.05 -14.48 8.51
N GLN A 116 6.36 -13.64 7.54
CA GLN A 116 7.61 -12.90 7.54
C GLN A 116 7.36 -11.42 7.34
N CYS A 117 7.70 -10.65 8.36
CA CYS A 117 7.74 -9.20 8.27
C CYS A 117 8.84 -8.79 7.27
N ARG A 118 8.50 -7.88 6.35
CA ARG A 118 9.43 -7.36 5.34
C ARG A 118 10.10 -6.09 5.86
N HIS A 119 11.30 -6.24 6.40
CA HIS A 119 12.08 -5.10 6.88
C HIS A 119 12.32 -4.06 5.76
N PRO A 120 12.42 -2.77 6.12
CA PRO A 120 12.90 -1.77 5.17
C PRO A 120 14.32 -2.14 4.73
N LEU A 121 14.64 -1.95 3.44
CA LEU A 121 16.03 -2.02 3.00
C LEU A 121 16.85 -0.96 3.76
N PRO A 122 18.11 -1.25 4.13
CA PRO A 122 18.95 -0.29 4.81
C PRO A 122 19.07 1.00 4.03
N ASP A 123 19.05 2.11 4.75
CA ASP A 123 19.52 3.36 4.21
C ASP A 123 21.05 3.29 4.10
N PRO A 124 21.64 3.45 2.91
CA PRO A 124 23.09 3.49 2.75
C PRO A 124 23.71 4.77 3.35
N ALA A 125 22.88 5.68 3.86
CA ALA A 125 23.27 6.91 4.54
C ALA A 125 23.21 6.81 6.08
N SER A 126 22.62 5.74 6.64
CA SER A 126 22.76 5.47 8.07
C SER A 126 24.14 4.88 8.34
N SER A 127 24.77 5.34 9.42
CA SER A 127 26.02 4.83 9.99
C SER A 127 26.07 3.29 10.03
N PRO A 128 27.28 2.69 10.03
CA PRO A 128 27.45 1.25 9.91
C PRO A 128 26.56 0.50 10.91
N PRO A 129 25.87 -0.57 10.49
CA PRO A 129 25.09 -1.39 11.40
C PRO A 129 25.97 -1.87 12.54
N SER A 130 25.45 -1.79 13.77
CA SER A 130 25.95 -2.55 14.90
C SER A 130 26.11 -4.02 14.48
N ALA A 131 27.10 -4.74 15.04
CA ALA A 131 27.48 -6.10 14.63
C ALA A 131 26.38 -7.19 14.74
N SER A 132 25.13 -6.83 15.06
CA SER A 132 23.92 -7.66 15.06
C SER A 132 22.96 -7.41 13.90
N ASP A 133 23.13 -6.32 13.13
CA ASP A 133 22.14 -5.86 12.15
C ASP A 133 22.60 -6.23 10.73
N ASP A 134 22.59 -7.53 10.42
CA ASP A 134 22.73 -7.98 9.04
C ASP A 134 21.43 -7.64 8.30
N PRO A 135 21.43 -6.79 7.26
CA PRO A 135 20.23 -6.39 6.55
C PRO A 135 19.55 -7.51 5.75
N SER A 136 20.22 -8.64 5.61
CA SER A 136 19.67 -9.90 5.11
C SER A 136 19.04 -10.79 6.18
N SER A 137 19.14 -10.43 7.46
CA SER A 137 18.56 -11.24 8.53
C SER A 137 17.02 -11.10 8.57
N PRO A 138 16.30 -12.23 8.73
CA PRO A 138 14.84 -12.22 8.76
C PRO A 138 14.33 -11.51 10.01
N CYS A 139 13.22 -10.78 9.89
CA CYS A 139 12.57 -10.16 11.03
C CYS A 139 12.17 -11.18 12.08
N PRO A 140 12.61 -11.05 13.35
CA PRO A 140 12.21 -11.96 14.40
C PRO A 140 10.75 -11.76 14.80
N ASN A 141 10.17 -10.59 14.53
CA ASN A 141 8.80 -10.25 14.93
C ASN A 141 7.79 -10.58 13.82
N PRO A 142 6.65 -11.21 14.15
CA PRO A 142 5.57 -11.43 13.20
C PRO A 142 4.97 -10.09 12.75
N PRO A 143 4.45 -10.01 11.51
CA PRO A 143 3.79 -8.80 11.04
C PRO A 143 2.40 -8.65 11.68
N SER A 144 2.10 -7.44 12.17
CA SER A 144 0.79 -7.07 12.71
C SER A 144 0.02 -6.14 11.78
N TYR A 145 0.69 -5.62 10.76
CA TYR A 145 0.16 -4.61 9.86
C TYR A 145 0.45 -4.96 8.41
N LEU A 146 -0.43 -4.53 7.51
CA LEU A 146 -0.22 -4.53 6.08
C LEU A 146 -0.07 -3.07 5.62
N TYR A 147 1.11 -2.75 5.10
CA TYR A 147 1.38 -1.49 4.44
C TYR A 147 0.88 -1.52 3.00
N LEU A 148 -0.21 -0.82 2.74
CA LEU A 148 -0.97 -0.93 1.49
C LEU A 148 -0.21 -0.47 0.24
N PRO A 149 0.58 0.63 0.22
CA PRO A 149 1.25 1.08 -1.01
C PRO A 149 2.09 0.02 -1.72
N LEU A 150 2.64 -0.93 -0.96
CA LEU A 150 3.53 -1.97 -1.46
C LEU A 150 3.07 -3.39 -1.08
N LEU A 151 1.90 -3.53 -0.44
CA LEU A 151 1.40 -4.78 0.15
C LEU A 151 2.44 -5.50 1.03
N LEU A 152 3.08 -4.76 1.94
CA LEU A 152 4.12 -5.30 2.80
C LEU A 152 3.57 -5.66 4.19
N PRO A 153 3.67 -6.92 4.62
CA PRO A 153 3.45 -7.29 6.01
C PRO A 153 4.57 -6.71 6.89
N LEU A 154 4.22 -5.91 7.90
CA LEU A 154 5.15 -5.22 8.80
C LEU A 154 4.79 -5.46 10.26
N CYS A 155 5.81 -5.64 11.10
CA CYS A 155 5.65 -5.57 12.55
C CYS A 155 5.61 -4.10 13.02
N PRO A 156 5.12 -3.81 14.24
CA PRO A 156 5.03 -2.45 14.76
C PRO A 156 6.35 -1.68 14.72
N THR A 157 7.48 -2.33 15.01
CA THR A 157 8.81 -1.72 15.00
C THR A 157 9.24 -1.32 13.59
N CYS A 158 9.02 -2.20 12.60
CA CYS A 158 9.42 -1.94 11.21
C CYS A 158 8.63 -0.79 10.61
N LEU A 159 7.34 -0.71 10.94
CA LEU A 159 6.47 0.34 10.46
C LEU A 159 6.95 1.74 10.88
N GLN A 160 7.73 1.88 11.95
CA GLN A 160 8.30 3.16 12.40
C GLN A 160 9.43 3.67 11.50
N SER A 161 9.99 2.84 10.62
CA SER A 161 11.04 3.28 9.69
C SER A 161 10.58 4.44 8.80
N PRO A 162 11.39 5.49 8.59
CA PRO A 162 11.04 6.59 7.69
C PRO A 162 10.74 6.12 6.25
N SER A 163 11.25 4.95 5.85
CA SER A 163 10.96 4.36 4.54
C SER A 163 9.47 4.07 4.31
N TYR A 164 8.69 3.89 5.38
CA TYR A 164 7.25 3.62 5.32
C TYR A 164 6.38 4.83 5.68
N LEU A 165 6.95 6.04 5.62
CA LEU A 165 6.22 7.29 5.73
C LEU A 165 5.89 7.81 4.33
N PRO A 166 4.69 7.57 3.78
CA PRO A 166 4.36 8.02 2.44
C PRO A 166 4.29 9.55 2.38
N ILE A 167 4.81 10.13 1.30
CA ILE A 167 4.99 11.59 1.15
C ILE A 167 4.19 12.14 -0.03
N GLY A 168 3.95 13.45 -0.06
CA GLY A 168 3.25 14.08 -1.18
C GLY A 168 4.07 14.05 -2.48
N PRO A 169 3.44 14.02 -3.67
CA PRO A 169 4.13 14.01 -4.96
C PRO A 169 5.14 15.15 -5.15
N ILE A 170 4.80 16.37 -4.68
CA ILE A 170 5.69 17.53 -4.74
C ILE A 170 6.92 17.32 -3.86
N THR A 171 6.72 16.80 -2.65
CA THR A 171 7.81 16.46 -1.73
C THR A 171 8.69 15.36 -2.32
N ALA A 172 8.11 14.33 -2.93
CA ALA A 172 8.87 13.28 -3.59
C ALA A 172 9.68 13.82 -4.78
N ALA A 173 9.07 14.62 -5.66
CA ALA A 173 9.76 15.25 -6.78
C ALA A 173 10.97 16.06 -6.32
N ARG A 174 10.81 16.84 -5.24
CA ARG A 174 11.88 17.67 -4.66
C ARG A 174 12.96 16.84 -3.98
N ASN A 175 12.57 15.95 -3.07
CA ASN A 175 13.51 15.16 -2.26
C ASN A 175 14.36 14.20 -3.11
N PHE A 176 13.84 13.76 -4.25
CA PHE A 176 14.49 12.79 -5.12
C PHE A 176 14.94 13.36 -6.47
N GLY A 177 14.72 14.66 -6.72
CA GLY A 177 15.06 15.30 -7.98
C GLY A 177 14.38 14.64 -9.18
N LEU A 178 13.12 14.25 -9.03
CA LEU A 178 12.36 13.53 -10.05
C LEU A 178 11.40 14.46 -10.81
N PRO A 179 11.29 14.33 -12.14
CA PRO A 179 10.27 15.03 -12.91
C PRO A 179 8.87 14.51 -12.57
N ALA A 180 7.86 15.38 -12.62
CA ALA A 180 6.48 15.06 -12.26
C ALA A 180 5.94 13.80 -12.98
N ARG A 181 6.26 13.65 -14.28
CA ARG A 181 5.87 12.48 -15.09
C ARG A 181 6.35 11.15 -14.52
N ILE A 182 7.51 11.11 -13.86
CA ILE A 182 8.01 9.88 -13.21
C ILE A 182 7.26 9.68 -11.89
N VAL A 183 7.13 10.73 -11.09
CA VAL A 183 6.38 10.67 -9.82
C VAL A 183 4.94 10.22 -10.04
N ASP A 184 4.33 10.60 -11.15
CA ASP A 184 2.96 10.22 -11.49
C ASP A 184 2.78 8.72 -11.73
N THR A 185 3.83 8.02 -12.15
CA THR A 185 3.84 6.56 -12.37
C THR A 185 4.13 5.74 -11.12
N LEU A 186 4.56 6.37 -10.02
CA LEU A 186 4.93 5.65 -8.81
C LEU A 186 3.70 5.00 -8.12
N PRO A 187 3.92 3.88 -7.40
CA PRO A 187 2.94 3.35 -6.47
C PRO A 187 2.49 4.44 -5.50
N HIS A 188 1.18 4.61 -5.42
CA HIS A 188 0.57 5.69 -4.66
C HIS A 188 -0.76 5.29 -4.08
N LEU A 189 -1.17 6.04 -3.07
CA LEU A 189 -2.49 5.95 -2.47
C LEU A 189 -3.09 7.34 -2.26
N PHE A 190 -4.38 7.35 -1.99
CA PHE A 190 -5.11 8.52 -1.54
C PHE A 190 -5.50 8.33 -0.09
N THR A 191 -5.35 9.38 0.70
CA THR A 191 -5.83 9.38 2.08
C THR A 191 -7.36 9.24 2.10
N VAL A 192 -7.87 8.49 3.06
CA VAL A 192 -9.30 8.41 3.34
C VAL A 192 -9.58 9.34 4.52
N PRO A 193 -10.63 10.18 4.51
CA PRO A 193 -10.92 11.01 5.67
C PRO A 193 -11.19 10.15 6.92
N GLY A 194 -10.58 10.53 8.05
CA GLY A 194 -10.72 9.80 9.31
C GLY A 194 -9.57 10.06 10.29
N THR A 195 -9.59 9.31 11.38
CA THR A 195 -8.62 9.41 12.47
C THR A 195 -7.50 8.39 12.29
N TYR A 196 -6.24 8.81 12.49
CA TYR A 196 -5.06 8.01 12.24
C TYR A 196 -4.00 8.14 13.34
N GLY A 197 -3.23 7.07 13.55
CA GLY A 197 -2.11 7.03 14.48
C GLY A 197 -2.48 6.80 15.94
N PRO A 198 -1.47 6.61 16.81
CA PRO A 198 -1.67 6.26 18.21
C PRO A 198 -2.38 7.36 19.00
N GLN A 199 -2.13 8.63 18.65
CA GLN A 199 -2.76 9.78 19.30
C GLN A 199 -4.07 10.23 18.64
N GLY A 200 -4.44 9.62 17.51
CA GLY A 200 -5.69 9.91 16.82
C GLY A 200 -5.74 11.29 16.15
N THR A 201 -4.86 11.52 15.17
CA THR A 201 -4.89 12.73 14.34
C THR A 201 -5.97 12.61 13.26
N PHE A 202 -6.89 13.57 13.20
CA PHE A 202 -7.93 13.60 12.18
C PHE A 202 -7.41 14.18 10.86
N GLU A 203 -7.44 13.40 9.79
CA GLU A 203 -7.17 13.86 8.42
C GLU A 203 -8.52 14.10 7.71
N ALA A 204 -8.84 15.37 7.46
CA ALA A 204 -10.04 15.75 6.74
C ALA A 204 -9.86 15.75 5.21
N LYS A 205 -8.62 15.95 4.74
CA LYS A 205 -8.33 16.19 3.32
C LYS A 205 -7.91 14.89 2.64
N VAL A 206 -8.46 14.66 1.45
CA VAL A 206 -7.98 13.61 0.54
C VAL A 206 -6.70 14.11 -0.13
N ARG A 207 -5.57 13.48 0.15
CA ARG A 207 -4.26 13.78 -0.43
C ARG A 207 -3.73 12.57 -1.16
N ARG A 208 -3.04 12.78 -2.28
CA ARG A 208 -2.25 11.74 -2.93
C ARG A 208 -0.92 11.62 -2.20
N LEU A 209 -0.52 10.41 -1.86
CA LEU A 209 0.78 10.10 -1.25
C LEU A 209 1.47 9.00 -2.06
N VAL A 210 2.79 9.10 -2.17
CA VAL A 210 3.65 8.13 -2.85
C VAL A 210 4.57 7.46 -1.83
N ASP A 211 4.93 6.20 -2.09
CA ASP A 211 5.90 5.50 -1.26
C ASP A 211 7.34 6.02 -1.51
N VAL A 212 8.13 6.03 -0.45
CA VAL A 212 9.51 6.55 -0.45
C VAL A 212 10.46 5.60 -1.18
N GLY A 213 10.25 4.28 -1.07
CA GLY A 213 11.08 3.24 -1.69
C GLY A 213 11.10 3.33 -3.22
N PRO A 214 9.97 3.13 -3.93
CA PRO A 214 9.89 3.31 -5.37
C PRO A 214 10.30 4.71 -5.84
N ALA A 215 10.05 5.76 -5.06
CA ALA A 215 10.53 7.09 -5.39
C ALA A 215 12.07 7.14 -5.40
N ARG A 216 12.71 6.56 -4.38
CA ARG A 216 14.17 6.41 -4.32
C ARG A 216 14.69 5.55 -5.48
N ASP A 217 14.08 4.40 -5.75
CA ASP A 217 14.51 3.48 -6.81
C ASP A 217 14.39 4.12 -8.21
N ALA A 218 13.26 4.79 -8.47
CA ALA A 218 13.07 5.54 -9.71
C ALA A 218 14.08 6.68 -9.85
N ALA A 219 14.47 7.32 -8.74
CA ALA A 219 15.49 8.37 -8.75
C ALA A 219 16.88 7.82 -9.01
N VAL A 220 17.24 6.68 -8.44
CA VAL A 220 18.49 5.98 -8.75
C VAL A 220 18.53 5.62 -10.23
N GLN A 221 17.43 5.11 -10.79
CA GLN A 221 17.34 4.80 -12.22
C GLN A 221 17.47 6.06 -13.09
N TYR A 222 16.79 7.16 -12.71
CA TYR A 222 16.79 8.40 -13.47
C TYR A 222 18.15 9.12 -13.44
N HIS A 223 18.80 9.19 -12.27
CA HIS A 223 20.09 9.86 -12.08
C HIS A 223 21.28 8.94 -12.34
N GLY A 224 21.07 7.64 -12.50
CA GLY A 224 22.09 6.61 -12.72
C GLY A 224 22.80 6.11 -11.45
N SER A 225 22.73 6.85 -10.34
CA SER A 225 23.18 6.37 -9.03
C SER A 225 22.60 7.20 -7.88
N LEU A 226 22.62 6.62 -6.67
CA LEU A 226 22.20 7.32 -5.45
C LEU A 226 23.05 8.57 -5.19
N ALA A 227 24.37 8.46 -5.34
CA ALA A 227 25.30 9.57 -5.12
C ALA A 227 25.05 10.73 -6.10
N ARG A 228 24.70 10.42 -7.35
CA ARG A 228 24.39 11.44 -8.37
C ARG A 228 23.07 12.14 -8.09
N MET A 229 22.04 11.39 -7.68
CA MET A 229 20.77 11.95 -7.21
C MET A 229 20.99 12.91 -6.03
N GLN A 230 21.74 12.50 -5.01
CA GLN A 230 22.01 13.34 -3.82
C GLN A 230 22.72 14.64 -4.18
N ARG A 231 23.73 14.59 -5.06
CA ARG A 231 24.42 15.79 -5.56
C ARG A 231 23.47 16.74 -6.29
N PHE A 232 22.60 16.20 -7.13
CA PHE A 232 21.61 16.99 -7.85
C PHE A 232 20.64 17.70 -6.89
N VAL A 233 20.07 16.95 -5.94
CA VAL A 233 19.11 17.50 -4.97
C VAL A 233 19.76 18.55 -4.07
N ASN A 234 20.99 18.31 -3.58
CA ASN A 234 21.69 19.29 -2.75
C ASN A 234 21.98 20.59 -3.52
N HIS A 235 22.43 20.48 -4.77
CA HIS A 235 22.66 21.65 -5.62
C HIS A 235 21.37 22.44 -5.89
N ASP A 236 20.26 21.76 -6.20
CA ASP A 236 18.95 22.40 -6.42
C ASP A 236 18.38 23.01 -5.13
N ARG A 237 18.64 22.42 -3.95
CA ARG A 237 18.25 22.99 -2.65
C ARG A 237 19.00 24.28 -2.34
N ASP A 238 20.30 24.33 -2.62
CA ASP A 238 21.11 25.53 -2.42
C ASP A 238 20.61 26.70 -3.28
N LEU A 239 20.03 26.41 -4.45
CA LEU A 239 19.44 27.40 -5.35
C LEU A 239 18.03 27.87 -4.94
N ARG A 240 17.32 27.14 -4.07
CA ARG A 240 15.90 27.35 -3.74
C ARG A 240 15.65 27.86 -2.33
N TRP A 241 16.54 28.68 -1.79
CA TRP A 241 16.44 29.20 -0.42
C TRP A 241 15.05 29.76 -0.08
N GLY A 242 14.36 29.10 0.86
CA GLY A 242 13.12 29.54 1.49
C GLY A 242 11.87 28.74 1.10
N PHE A 243 11.58 27.63 1.79
CA PHE A 243 10.20 27.17 2.04
C PHE A 243 10.14 26.16 3.20
N GLU A 244 9.06 26.25 3.97
CA GLU A 244 8.86 25.77 5.34
C GLU A 244 9.04 24.25 5.59
N VAL A 245 9.61 23.94 6.75
CA VAL A 245 9.65 22.60 7.35
C VAL A 245 8.31 22.37 8.07
N GLY A 246 7.58 21.32 7.70
CA GLY A 246 6.30 20.97 8.32
C GLY A 246 6.44 20.60 9.81
N GLN A 247 5.40 20.85 10.60
CA GLN A 247 5.35 20.49 12.02
C GLN A 247 5.25 18.97 12.22
N GLY A 248 6.10 18.40 13.08
CA GLY A 248 6.30 16.95 13.25
C GLY A 248 5.07 16.12 13.67
N GLY A 249 4.00 16.73 14.19
CA GLY A 249 2.76 16.02 14.54
C GLY A 249 1.95 15.54 13.32
N GLU A 250 2.04 16.22 12.17
CA GLU A 250 1.36 15.77 10.94
C GLU A 250 2.02 14.52 10.34
N GLU A 251 3.31 14.30 10.60
CA GLU A 251 4.08 13.21 10.01
C GLU A 251 3.74 11.86 10.65
N GLU A 252 3.51 11.83 11.97
CA GLU A 252 3.14 10.59 12.67
C GLU A 252 1.78 10.05 12.18
N GLY A 253 0.76 10.90 12.07
CA GLY A 253 -0.57 10.50 11.56
C GLY A 253 -0.50 9.95 10.13
N ARG A 254 0.30 10.56 9.25
CA ARG A 254 0.43 10.16 7.83
C ARG A 254 0.96 8.74 7.65
N ARG A 255 1.83 8.27 8.55
CA ARG A 255 2.35 6.88 8.55
C ARG A 255 1.22 5.85 8.56
N TRP A 256 0.15 6.13 9.28
CA TRP A 256 -0.96 5.20 9.50
C TRP A 256 -2.05 5.26 8.42
N VAL A 257 -1.99 6.25 7.52
CA VAL A 257 -3.03 6.48 6.50
C VAL A 257 -3.07 5.38 5.43
N GLY A 258 -1.98 4.64 5.26
CA GLY A 258 -1.86 3.52 4.33
C GLY A 258 -1.77 2.15 5.00
N VAL A 259 -2.20 2.03 6.26
CA VAL A 259 -1.92 0.84 7.08
C VAL A 259 -3.22 0.16 7.49
N CYS A 260 -3.30 -1.15 7.28
CA CYS A 260 -4.34 -2.01 7.84
C CYS A 260 -3.74 -2.94 8.89
N GLU A 261 -4.50 -3.25 9.94
CA GLU A 261 -4.18 -4.35 10.84
C GLU A 261 -4.40 -5.70 10.14
N LEU A 262 -3.39 -6.57 10.24
CA LEU A 262 -3.52 -8.00 9.98
C LEU A 262 -4.05 -8.62 11.27
N ARG A 263 -5.37 -8.74 11.39
CA ARG A 263 -5.95 -9.42 12.56
C ARG A 263 -5.47 -10.88 12.51
N GLU A 264 -4.83 -11.34 13.57
CA GLU A 264 -4.72 -12.77 13.84
C GLU A 264 -6.15 -13.32 13.91
N GLY A 265 -6.47 -14.24 13.01
CA GLY A 265 -7.76 -14.94 13.00
C GLY A 265 -7.90 -15.82 14.23
#